data_AF-A0A1F6CTL8-F1
#
_entry.id   AF-A0A1F6CTL8-F1
#
_cell.length_a   1.000
_cell.length_b   1.000
_cell.length_c   1.000
_cell.angle_alpha   90.00
_cell.angle_beta   90.00
_cell.angle_gamma   90.00
#
_symmetry.space_group_name_H-M   'P 1'
#
loop_
_entity.id
_entity.type
_entity.pdbx_description
1 polymer ?
#
loop_
_entity_poly.entity_id
_entity_poly.type
_entity_poly.pdbx_seq_one_letter_code
_entity_poly.pdbx_strand_id
1 'polypeptide(L)'
;MKEGLERGPERPSMNEQETLRFLEESGVKPFPDDWQPNQPVLYVLEEVMRRKRKKDGTPFPADQVASIARLEPADIVFTKQRAIREGRRGGAINNEGGPVDYYAIDPVTKKITLVDTANSKRDYFITKEHLFAAADELFPRSDRRVEP
;
A
#
# COMPACT_ATOMS: atom_id res chain seq x y z
N MET A 1 22.02 -16.05 -31.70
CA MET A 1 22.42 -15.25 -30.53
C MET A 1 21.22 -15.19 -29.61
N LYS A 2 21.27 -15.87 -28.46
CA LYS A 2 20.24 -15.74 -27.43
C LYS A 2 20.85 -14.85 -26.37
N GLU A 3 20.44 -13.58 -26.33
CA GLU A 3 20.75 -12.72 -25.20
C GLU A 3 20.05 -13.32 -23.99
N GLY A 4 20.83 -14.01 -23.16
CA GLY A 4 20.45 -14.33 -21.80
C GLY A 4 20.31 -12.99 -21.09
N LEU A 5 19.07 -12.54 -20.90
CA LEU A 5 18.78 -11.49 -19.96
C LEU A 5 19.16 -12.04 -18.58
N GLU A 6 20.43 -11.87 -18.20
CA GLU A 6 20.90 -12.08 -16.85
C GLU A 6 19.94 -11.30 -15.95
N ARG A 7 19.06 -12.01 -15.24
CA ARG A 7 18.31 -11.42 -14.14
C ARG A 7 19.38 -10.98 -13.15
N GLY A 8 19.75 -9.70 -13.22
CA GLY A 8 20.56 -9.06 -12.20
C GLY A 8 19.96 -9.32 -10.82
N PRO A 9 20.72 -9.10 -9.74
CA PRO A 9 20.26 -9.38 -8.37
C PRO A 9 18.84 -8.88 -8.20
N GLU A 10 17.91 -9.77 -7.79
CA GLU A 10 16.48 -9.48 -7.64
C GLU A 10 16.34 -8.21 -6.79
N ARG A 11 16.11 -7.07 -7.46
CA ARG A 11 16.03 -5.79 -6.76
C ARG A 11 14.71 -5.77 -6.00
N PRO A 12 14.72 -5.34 -4.74
CA PRO A 12 13.48 -5.24 -3.98
C PRO A 12 12.56 -4.21 -4.64
N SER A 13 11.25 -4.39 -4.44
CA SER A 13 10.25 -3.34 -4.64
C SER A 13 10.67 -2.04 -3.93
N MET A 14 10.19 -0.88 -4.41
CA MET A 14 10.43 0.41 -3.78
C MET A 14 10.22 0.37 -2.27
N ASN A 15 11.20 0.87 -1.51
CA ASN A 15 11.07 1.07 -0.06
C ASN A 15 10.10 2.21 0.27
N GLU A 16 9.83 2.41 1.55
CA GLU A 16 8.92 3.47 2.04
C GLU A 16 9.22 4.86 1.47
N GLN A 17 10.47 5.34 1.56
CA GLN A 17 10.85 6.68 1.09
C GLN A 17 10.78 6.80 -0.43
N GLU A 18 11.20 5.76 -1.16
CA GLU A 18 11.09 5.72 -2.62
C GLU A 18 9.63 5.78 -3.07
N THR A 19 8.74 5.11 -2.33
CA THR A 19 7.30 5.07 -2.60
C THR A 19 6.65 6.42 -2.36
N LEU A 20 6.95 7.07 -1.23
CA LEU A 20 6.46 8.42 -0.92
C LEU A 20 6.85 9.41 -2.02
N ARG A 21 8.14 9.44 -2.37
CA ARG A 21 8.66 10.30 -3.42
C ARG A 21 8.03 10.00 -4.78
N PHE A 22 7.84 8.73 -5.12
CA PHE A 22 7.19 8.32 -6.36
C PHE A 22 5.76 8.87 -6.46
N LEU A 23 4.99 8.81 -5.38
CA LEU A 23 3.61 9.32 -5.36
C LEU A 23 3.58 10.85 -5.54
N GLU A 24 4.49 11.57 -4.89
CA GLU A 24 4.65 13.02 -5.06
C GLU A 24 5.03 13.38 -6.51
N GLU A 25 6.05 12.72 -7.07
CA GLU A 25 6.51 12.93 -8.45
C GLU A 25 5.45 12.55 -9.50
N SER A 26 4.58 11.59 -9.18
CA SER A 26 3.47 11.17 -10.03
C SER A 26 2.22 12.06 -9.88
N GLY A 27 2.28 13.10 -9.05
CA GLY A 27 1.16 14.03 -8.85
C GLY A 27 -0.01 13.45 -8.06
N VAL A 28 0.20 12.34 -7.34
CA VAL A 28 -0.83 11.76 -6.48
C VAL A 28 -1.07 12.68 -5.29
N LYS A 29 -2.33 13.06 -5.07
CA LYS A 29 -2.68 14.01 -4.01
C LYS A 29 -2.47 13.39 -2.63
N PRO A 30 -1.87 14.13 -1.67
CA PRO A 30 -1.81 13.68 -0.29
C PRO A 30 -3.21 13.55 0.30
N PHE A 31 -3.32 12.88 1.46
CA PHE A 31 -4.61 12.68 2.12
C PHE A 31 -5.33 14.00 2.40
N PRO A 32 -6.56 14.17 1.89
CA PRO A 32 -7.27 15.45 2.00
C PRO A 32 -7.70 15.74 3.44
N ASP A 33 -7.77 17.01 3.80
CA ASP A 33 -8.28 17.45 5.11
C ASP A 33 -9.80 17.23 5.22
N ASP A 34 -10.52 17.29 4.10
CA ASP A 34 -11.96 17.13 3.96
C ASP A 34 -12.39 15.71 3.56
N TRP A 35 -11.53 14.71 3.81
CA TRP A 35 -11.83 13.30 3.52
C TRP A 35 -13.13 12.85 4.20
N GLN A 36 -13.94 12.06 3.49
CA GLN A 36 -15.19 11.51 4.01
C GLN A 36 -15.09 9.99 4.23
N PRO A 37 -15.78 9.44 5.27
CA PRO A 37 -15.92 8.00 5.46
C PRO A 37 -16.31 7.26 4.18
N ASN A 38 -15.84 6.01 4.03
CA ASN A 38 -16.08 5.15 2.86
C ASN A 38 -15.40 5.59 1.55
N GLN A 39 -14.53 6.60 1.57
CA GLN A 39 -13.73 6.97 0.40
C GLN A 39 -12.45 6.12 0.29
N PRO A 40 -12.08 5.66 -0.92
CA PRO A 40 -10.86 4.88 -1.10
C PRO A 40 -9.61 5.71 -0.78
N VAL A 41 -8.58 5.05 -0.27
CA VAL A 41 -7.29 5.67 0.08
C VAL A 41 -6.13 4.79 -0.33
N LEU A 42 -5.00 5.42 -0.59
CA LEU A 42 -3.72 4.74 -0.68
C LEU A 42 -2.96 4.92 0.64
N TYR A 43 -2.43 3.82 1.16
CA TYR A 43 -1.55 3.80 2.32
C TYR A 43 -0.19 3.24 1.90
N VAL A 44 0.87 4.03 2.12
CA VAL A 44 2.25 3.57 1.95
C VAL A 44 2.63 2.70 3.13
N LEU A 45 2.97 1.44 2.86
CA LEU A 45 3.33 0.48 3.89
C LEU A 45 4.71 0.80 4.45
N GLU A 46 4.78 1.08 5.75
CA GLU A 46 6.04 1.20 6.49
C GLU A 46 6.83 -0.12 6.43
N GLU A 47 8.16 -0.02 6.36
CA GLU A 47 9.05 -1.19 6.19
C GLU A 47 8.80 -2.31 7.21
N VAL A 48 8.48 -1.93 8.45
CA VAL A 48 8.18 -2.86 9.56
C VAL A 48 6.84 -3.58 9.42
N MET A 49 5.90 -3.00 8.68
CA MET A 49 4.55 -3.54 8.45
C MET A 49 4.46 -4.37 7.17
N ARG A 50 5.47 -4.30 6.30
CA ARG A 50 5.47 -5.00 5.01
C ARG A 50 5.51 -6.51 5.19
N ARG A 51 4.53 -7.16 4.59
CA ARG A 51 4.40 -8.61 4.63
C ARG A 51 5.41 -9.26 3.69
N LYS A 52 6.47 -9.84 4.26
CA LYS A 52 7.52 -10.55 3.49
C LYS A 52 7.21 -12.01 3.19
N ARG A 53 6.07 -12.54 3.68
CA ARG A 53 5.64 -13.93 3.50
C ARG A 53 4.16 -14.05 3.19
N LYS A 54 3.80 -14.93 2.26
CA LYS A 54 2.44 -15.33 1.91
C LYS A 54 1.75 -16.07 3.08
N LYS A 55 0.48 -16.43 2.90
CA LYS A 55 -0.35 -17.03 3.97
C LYS A 55 0.10 -18.46 4.31
N ASP A 56 0.67 -19.15 3.34
CA ASP A 56 1.27 -20.48 3.48
C ASP A 56 2.70 -20.45 4.08
N GLY A 57 3.22 -19.26 4.43
CA GLY A 57 4.55 -19.09 5.03
C GLY A 57 5.70 -18.97 4.02
N THR A 58 5.42 -19.12 2.72
CA THR A 58 6.41 -18.90 1.66
C THR A 58 6.79 -17.42 1.55
N PRO A 59 8.06 -17.05 1.32
CA PRO A 59 8.45 -15.66 1.15
C PRO A 59 7.84 -15.08 -0.14
N PHE A 60 7.47 -13.79 -0.10
CA PHE A 60 7.25 -13.06 -1.34
C PHE A 60 8.60 -12.85 -2.04
N PRO A 61 8.65 -12.95 -3.38
CA PRO A 61 9.77 -12.44 -4.16
C PRO A 61 10.08 -10.98 -3.76
N ALA A 62 11.36 -10.59 -3.75
CA ALA A 62 11.76 -9.28 -3.24
C ALA A 62 11.13 -8.12 -4.03
N ASP A 63 10.95 -8.31 -5.33
CA ASP A 63 10.28 -7.41 -6.27
C ASP A 63 8.75 -7.38 -6.11
N GLN A 64 8.18 -8.32 -5.35
CA GLN A 64 6.75 -8.46 -5.10
C GLN A 64 6.34 -8.15 -3.65
N VAL A 65 7.28 -7.67 -2.83
CA VAL A 65 6.91 -7.15 -1.52
C VAL A 65 6.08 -5.89 -1.73
N ALA A 66 4.89 -5.84 -1.13
CA ALA A 66 3.99 -4.70 -1.34
C ALA A 66 4.56 -3.43 -0.71
N SER A 67 4.52 -2.34 -1.47
CA SER A 67 4.89 -0.98 -1.05
C SER A 67 3.67 -0.14 -0.68
N ILE A 68 2.52 -0.42 -1.33
CA ILE A 68 1.26 0.31 -1.15
C ILE A 68 0.13 -0.66 -0.86
N ALA A 69 -0.79 -0.24 0.01
CA ALA A 69 -2.11 -0.83 0.16
C ALA A 69 -3.17 0.19 -0.31
N ARG A 70 -4.03 -0.22 -1.25
CA ARG A 70 -5.26 0.49 -1.58
C ARG A 70 -6.38 -0.08 -0.72
N LEU A 71 -7.04 0.78 0.03
CA LEU A 71 -8.14 0.40 0.92
C LEU A 71 -9.41 1.13 0.52
N GLU A 72 -10.55 0.49 0.73
CA GLU A 72 -11.87 1.13 0.74
C GLU A 72 -12.38 1.12 2.18
N PRO A 73 -11.79 1.96 3.07
CA PRO A 73 -12.07 1.87 4.49
C PRO A 73 -13.43 2.45 4.82
N ALA A 74 -14.11 1.85 5.78
CA ALA A 74 -15.33 2.42 6.32
C ALA A 74 -15.06 3.78 6.99
N ASP A 75 -13.96 3.90 7.74
CA ASP A 75 -13.60 5.14 8.43
C ASP A 75 -12.09 5.25 8.71
N ILE A 76 -11.60 6.48 8.89
CA ILE A 76 -10.22 6.79 9.30
C ILE A 76 -10.27 7.77 10.47
N VAL A 77 -9.76 7.32 11.63
CA VAL A 77 -9.80 8.13 12.85
C VAL A 77 -8.38 8.46 13.31
N PHE A 78 -8.05 9.75 13.31
CA PHE A 78 -6.82 10.27 13.92
C PHE A 78 -7.09 10.64 15.38
N THR A 79 -6.59 9.85 16.33
CA THR A 79 -6.79 10.11 17.77
C THR A 79 -5.49 10.54 18.44
N LYS A 80 -5.56 11.55 19.33
CA LYS A 80 -4.40 11.99 20.14
C LYS A 80 -3.89 10.91 21.10
N GLN A 81 -4.71 9.93 21.47
CA GLN A 81 -4.35 8.93 22.50
C GLN A 81 -3.54 7.74 21.97
N ARG A 82 -3.72 7.31 20.71
CA ARG A 82 -2.88 6.26 20.10
C ARG A 82 -1.52 6.79 19.62
N ALA A 83 -1.36 8.10 19.52
CA ALA A 83 -0.13 8.82 19.13
C ALA A 83 1.03 8.73 20.15
N ILE A 84 0.78 8.22 21.36
CA ILE A 84 1.72 8.35 22.50
C ILE A 84 2.75 7.20 22.54
N ARG A 85 2.51 6.08 21.83
CA ARG A 85 3.44 4.93 21.92
C ARG A 85 4.78 5.14 21.20
N GLU A 86 4.86 6.08 20.25
CA GLU A 86 6.09 6.35 19.46
C GLU A 86 6.34 7.84 19.16
N GLY A 87 5.64 8.77 19.82
CA GLY A 87 5.83 10.21 19.59
C GLY A 87 5.36 10.74 18.23
N ARG A 88 4.55 9.96 17.50
CA ARG A 88 4.00 10.30 16.18
C ARG A 88 2.49 10.55 16.29
N ARG A 89 1.93 11.52 15.54
CA ARG A 89 0.47 11.68 15.40
C ARG A 89 -0.09 10.52 14.56
N GLY A 90 -0.39 9.41 15.23
CA GLY A 90 -0.94 8.21 14.60
C GLY A 90 -2.47 8.23 14.48
N GLY A 91 -2.99 7.61 13.44
CA GLY A 91 -4.39 7.28 13.24
C GLY A 91 -4.62 5.78 13.13
N ALA A 92 -5.89 5.39 13.04
CA ALA A 92 -6.32 4.03 12.74
C ALA A 92 -7.24 4.03 11.52
N ILE A 93 -6.98 3.13 10.57
CA ILE A 93 -7.92 2.85 9.47
C ILE A 93 -8.84 1.71 9.91
N ASN A 94 -10.15 1.96 9.94
CA ASN A 94 -11.16 0.91 10.09
C ASN A 94 -11.63 0.47 8.70
N ASN A 95 -11.17 -0.70 8.27
CA ASN A 95 -11.50 -1.24 6.96
C ASN A 95 -12.73 -2.16 6.94
N GLU A 96 -13.46 -2.34 8.05
CA GLU A 96 -14.67 -3.20 8.19
C GLU A 96 -14.68 -4.57 7.44
N GLY A 97 -13.51 -5.15 7.15
CA GLY A 97 -13.41 -6.39 6.38
C GLY A 97 -13.47 -6.21 4.85
N GLY A 98 -13.48 -4.98 4.36
CA GLY A 98 -13.39 -4.61 2.96
C GLY A 98 -12.13 -5.15 2.26
N PRO A 99 -12.12 -5.12 0.92
CA PRO A 99 -10.97 -5.55 0.14
C PRO A 99 -9.79 -4.60 0.36
N VAL A 100 -8.60 -5.17 0.36
CA VAL A 100 -7.32 -4.47 0.36
C VAL A 100 -6.49 -5.01 -0.79
N ASP A 101 -6.15 -4.12 -1.72
CA ASP A 101 -5.31 -4.42 -2.86
C ASP A 101 -3.88 -3.97 -2.55
N TYR A 102 -2.94 -4.90 -2.66
CA TYR A 102 -1.54 -4.67 -2.35
C TYR A 102 -0.73 -4.52 -3.63
N TYR A 103 0.02 -3.43 -3.74
CA TYR A 103 0.81 -3.09 -4.90
C TYR A 103 2.29 -3.05 -4.58
N ALA A 104 3.10 -3.63 -5.46
CA ALA A 104 4.55 -3.45 -5.50
C ALA A 104 4.91 -2.49 -6.64
N ILE A 105 5.96 -1.69 -6.43
CA ILE A 105 6.47 -0.77 -7.45
C ILE A 105 7.92 -1.11 -7.73
N ASP A 106 8.26 -1.33 -9.00
CA ASP A 106 9.64 -1.53 -9.41
C ASP A 106 10.41 -0.20 -9.31
N PRO A 107 11.55 -0.15 -8.57
CA PRO A 107 12.25 1.10 -8.31
C PRO A 107 12.88 1.73 -9.57
N VAL A 108 13.15 0.94 -10.61
CA VAL A 108 13.84 1.37 -11.83
C VAL A 108 12.84 1.77 -12.91
N THR A 109 11.95 0.85 -13.26
CA THR A 109 10.96 1.01 -14.33
C THR A 109 9.72 1.76 -13.87
N LYS A 110 9.55 1.95 -12.56
CA LYS A 110 8.36 2.55 -11.94
C LYS A 110 7.07 1.77 -12.23
N LYS A 111 7.20 0.53 -12.70
CA LYS A 111 6.06 -0.33 -13.01
C LYS A 111 5.34 -0.71 -11.72
N ILE A 112 4.06 -0.42 -11.67
CA ILE A 112 3.15 -0.81 -10.59
C ILE A 112 2.57 -2.20 -10.91
N THR A 113 2.57 -3.10 -9.92
CA THR A 113 2.03 -4.46 -10.05
C THR A 113 1.15 -4.79 -8.86
N LEU A 114 -0.08 -5.26 -9.11
CA LEU A 114 -0.93 -5.86 -8.07
C LEU A 114 -0.34 -7.21 -7.66
N VAL A 115 0.02 -7.37 -6.39
CA VAL A 115 0.71 -8.57 -5.88
C VAL A 115 -0.16 -9.44 -4.98
N ASP A 116 -1.18 -8.88 -4.34
CA ASP A 116 -2.13 -9.62 -3.51
C ASP A 116 -3.44 -8.83 -3.36
N THR A 117 -4.55 -9.54 -3.16
CA THR A 117 -5.84 -8.95 -2.75
C THR A 117 -6.33 -9.72 -1.54
N ALA A 118 -6.45 -9.05 -0.40
CA ALA A 118 -6.92 -9.67 0.83
C ALA A 118 -8.21 -9.02 1.33
N ASN A 119 -9.06 -9.80 1.99
CA ASN A 119 -10.09 -9.22 2.86
C ASN A 119 -9.49 -9.14 4.26
N SER A 120 -9.47 -7.94 4.84
CA SER A 120 -8.92 -7.77 6.18
C SER A 120 -9.76 -6.83 7.01
N LYS A 121 -10.33 -7.36 8.09
CA LYS A 121 -10.71 -6.56 9.25
C LYS A 121 -9.44 -6.31 10.05
N ARG A 122 -8.67 -5.29 9.64
CA ARG A 122 -7.43 -4.87 10.29
C ARG A 122 -7.51 -3.39 10.62
N ASP A 123 -7.06 -3.07 11.83
CA ASP A 123 -6.66 -1.72 12.20
C ASP A 123 -5.25 -1.50 11.65
N TYR A 124 -5.09 -0.56 10.72
CA TYR A 124 -3.77 -0.09 10.31
C TYR A 124 -3.39 1.08 11.20
N PHE A 125 -2.25 1.00 11.87
CA PHE A 125 -1.66 2.16 12.52
C PHE A 125 -0.94 2.97 11.44
N ILE A 126 -1.33 4.23 11.32
CA ILE A 126 -0.91 5.06 10.19
C ILE A 126 -0.51 6.46 10.64
N THR A 127 0.34 7.09 9.86
CA THR A 127 0.59 8.53 9.90
C THR A 127 -0.07 9.19 8.69
N LYS A 128 -0.56 10.42 8.86
CA LYS A 128 -1.25 11.14 7.77
C LYS A 128 -0.35 11.33 6.54
N GLU A 129 0.96 11.45 6.76
CA GLU A 129 1.99 11.58 5.71
C GLU A 129 2.12 10.35 4.80
N HIS A 130 1.63 9.19 5.26
CA HIS A 130 1.65 7.94 4.50
C HIS A 130 0.32 7.67 3.82
N LEU A 131 -0.65 8.57 3.96
CA LEU A 131 -1.93 8.48 3.29
C LEU A 131 -2.00 9.42 2.10
N PHE A 132 -2.61 8.92 1.04
CA PHE A 132 -2.86 9.64 -0.20
C PHE A 132 -4.29 9.39 -0.65
N ALA A 133 -4.83 10.32 -1.44
CA ALA A 133 -6.08 10.10 -2.14
C ALA A 133 -5.96 8.88 -3.07
N ALA A 134 -7.08 8.21 -3.34
CA ALA A 134 -7.11 7.17 -4.36
C ALA A 134 -6.67 7.75 -5.72
N ALA A 135 -5.75 7.05 -6.39
CA ALA A 135 -5.28 7.38 -7.72
C ALA A 135 -5.62 6.21 -8.65
N ASP A 136 -6.88 6.11 -9.05
CA ASP A 136 -7.45 4.96 -9.77
C ASP A 136 -6.72 4.65 -11.09
N GLU A 137 -6.15 5.65 -11.75
CA GLU A 137 -5.37 5.47 -12.98
C GLU A 137 -4.06 4.72 -12.76
N LEU A 138 -3.42 4.93 -11.60
CA LEU A 138 -2.14 4.30 -11.24
C LEU A 138 -2.34 3.00 -10.45
N PHE A 139 -3.33 2.99 -9.57
CA PHE A 139 -3.62 1.91 -8.65
C PHE A 139 -5.09 1.54 -8.80
N PRO A 140 -5.50 0.87 -9.89
CA PRO A 140 -6.91 0.52 -10.09
C PRO A 140 -7.45 -0.34 -8.95
N ARG A 141 -8.75 -0.45 -8.81
CA ARG A 141 -9.33 -1.47 -7.94
C ARG A 141 -9.18 -2.84 -8.61
N SER A 142 -8.87 -3.88 -7.84
CA SER A 142 -8.97 -5.25 -8.35
C SER A 142 -10.44 -5.57 -8.65
N ASP A 143 -10.75 -5.81 -9.92
CA ASP A 143 -12.07 -6.26 -10.37
C ASP A 143 -12.36 -7.64 -9.78
N ARG A 144 -12.96 -7.70 -8.59
CA ARG A 144 -13.67 -8.91 -8.17
C ARG A 144 -14.97 -8.99 -8.97
N ARG A 145 -14.88 -9.57 -10.17
CA ARG A 145 -15.90 -10.57 -10.50
C ARG A 145 -15.78 -11.63 -9.42
N VAL A 146 -16.69 -11.56 -8.45
CA VAL A 146 -17.07 -12.74 -7.68
C VAL A 146 -17.51 -13.74 -8.74
N GLU A 147 -16.65 -14.71 -9.08
CA GLU A 147 -17.13 -15.85 -9.85
C GLU A 147 -18.28 -16.47 -9.03
N PRO A 148 -19.43 -16.75 -9.68
CA PRO A 148 -20.65 -17.20 -9.01
C PRO A 148 -20.48 -18.52 -8.26
#